data_AF-A0A6I8NXG7-F1
#
_entry.id   AF-A0A6I8NXG7-F1
#
_cell.length_a   1.000
_cell.length_b   1.000
_cell.length_c   1.000
_cell.angle_alpha   90.00
_cell.angle_beta   90.00
_cell.angle_gamma   90.00
#
_symmetry.space_group_name_H-M   'P 1'
#
loop_
_entity.id
_entity.type
_entity.pdbx_description
1 polymer ?
#
loop_
_entity_poly.entity_id
_entity_poly.type
_entity_poly.pdbx_seq_one_letter_code
_entity_poly.pdbx_strand_id
1 'polypeptide(L)'
;MSVERALSVPNYIIYSSQEDAKESGREESRDREENEDSKLPLSTIEPCVICQSRPKNGCILHGRTGHLMACFTCAKKLKKRNKPCPVCRQPIQMIVLTYFS
;
A
#
# COMPACT_ATOMS: atom_id res chain seq x y z
N MET A 1 -10.95 -11.28 -5.13
CA MET A 1 -9.76 -11.89 -4.50
C MET A 1 -8.67 -10.85 -4.66
N SER A 2 -8.42 -10.09 -3.60
CA SER A 2 -7.55 -8.91 -3.62
C SER A 2 -6.13 -9.30 -4.03
N VAL A 3 -5.56 -8.60 -5.00
CA VAL A 3 -4.22 -8.90 -5.52
C VAL A 3 -3.15 -8.47 -4.52
N GLU A 4 -2.42 -9.42 -3.98
CA GLU A 4 -1.36 -9.23 -3.01
C GLU A 4 -0.01 -9.09 -3.74
N ARG A 5 0.49 -7.86 -3.89
CA ARG A 5 1.85 -7.65 -4.43
C ARG A 5 2.84 -7.61 -3.29
N ALA A 6 3.67 -8.65 -3.17
CA ALA A 6 4.71 -8.77 -2.16
C ALA A 6 5.97 -8.00 -2.58
N LEU A 7 6.47 -7.10 -1.73
CA LEU A 7 7.85 -6.62 -1.84
C LEU A 7 8.74 -7.50 -0.95
N SER A 8 9.77 -8.10 -1.55
CA SER A 8 10.74 -8.96 -0.87
C SER A 8 11.87 -8.12 -0.28
N VAL A 9 11.84 -7.90 1.03
CA VAL A 9 12.99 -7.42 1.81
C VAL A 9 13.50 -8.64 2.62
N PRO A 10 14.82 -8.88 2.75
CA PRO A 10 15.31 -10.04 3.51
C PRO A 10 14.69 -10.07 4.92
N ASN A 11 14.06 -11.21 5.25
CA ASN A 11 13.28 -11.51 6.46
C ASN A 11 11.84 -10.98 6.54
N TYR A 12 11.30 -10.33 5.51
CA TYR A 12 9.98 -9.73 5.63
C TYR A 12 9.16 -9.70 4.34
N ILE A 13 7.88 -10.10 4.45
CA ILE A 13 6.92 -10.02 3.33
C ILE A 13 6.04 -8.80 3.53
N ILE A 14 6.16 -7.83 2.63
CA ILE A 14 5.39 -6.58 2.67
C ILE A 14 4.22 -6.69 1.69
N TYR A 15 2.99 -6.56 2.20
CA TYR A 15 1.75 -6.57 1.43
C TYR A 15 1.24 -5.14 1.21
N SER A 16 0.88 -4.81 -0.02
CA SER A 16 0.14 -3.59 -0.38
C SER A 16 -1.32 -3.95 -0.66
N SER A 17 -2.26 -3.25 -0.03
CA SER A 17 -3.70 -3.49 -0.23
C SER A 17 -4.23 -2.56 -1.34
N GLN A 18 -4.85 -3.13 -2.38
CA GLN A 18 -5.69 -2.43 -3.36
C GLN A 18 -7.17 -2.72 -3.10
N GLU A 19 -8.01 -1.71 -3.33
CA GLU A 19 -9.45 -1.85 -3.50
C GLU A 19 -9.75 -1.70 -5.00
N ASP A 20 -10.13 -2.79 -5.68
CA ASP A 20 -10.57 -2.76 -7.07
C ASP A 20 -11.95 -2.08 -7.15
N ALA A 21 -12.00 -0.81 -7.54
CA ALA A 21 -13.24 -0.20 -7.98
C ALA A 21 -13.63 -0.79 -9.34
N LYS A 22 -14.61 -1.70 -9.35
CA LYS A 22 -15.18 -2.24 -10.59
C LYS A 22 -15.95 -1.18 -11.38
N GLU A 23 -15.75 -1.27 -12.69
CA GLU A 23 -16.15 -0.41 -13.80
C GLU A 23 -17.67 -0.30 -14.03
N SER A 24 -18.10 0.90 -14.45
CA SER A 24 -19.37 1.13 -15.16
C SER A 24 -19.01 1.62 -16.57
N GLY A 25 -19.12 0.74 -17.56
CA GLY A 25 -18.68 0.99 -18.93
C GLY A 25 -19.53 1.99 -19.70
N ARG A 26 -18.86 2.75 -20.58
CA ARG A 26 -19.36 3.27 -21.86
C ARG A 26 -18.17 3.39 -22.83
N GLU A 27 -18.28 2.74 -23.98
CA GLU A 27 -17.32 2.77 -25.08
C GLU A 27 -17.37 4.10 -25.84
N GLU A 28 -16.22 4.69 -26.21
CA GLU A 28 -16.01 5.33 -27.52
C GLU A 28 -14.50 5.41 -27.86
N SER A 29 -14.20 5.08 -29.11
CA SER A 29 -12.92 4.86 -29.79
C SER A 29 -11.97 6.06 -29.95
N ARG A 30 -10.65 5.79 -29.99
CA ARG A 30 -9.66 6.33 -30.96
C ARG A 30 -8.26 5.73 -30.71
N ASP A 31 -7.71 5.11 -31.75
CA ASP A 31 -6.38 4.48 -31.77
C ASP A 31 -5.23 5.50 -31.62
N ARG A 32 -4.23 5.16 -30.79
CA ARG A 32 -2.84 5.64 -30.88
C ARG A 32 -1.92 4.74 -30.05
N GLU A 33 -1.02 4.05 -30.75
CA GLU A 33 0.03 3.19 -30.21
C GLU A 33 1.19 4.00 -29.59
N GLU A 34 1.98 3.31 -28.75
CA GLU A 34 3.31 3.64 -28.20
C GLU A 34 3.41 4.52 -26.93
N ASN A 35 3.64 3.85 -25.78
CA ASN A 35 4.93 3.88 -25.07
C ASN A 35 4.85 2.91 -23.86
N GLU A 36 5.23 1.66 -24.07
CA GLU A 36 5.45 0.65 -23.02
C GLU A 36 6.85 0.83 -22.43
N ASP A 37 7.06 1.92 -21.69
CA ASP A 37 8.23 2.05 -20.82
C ASP A 37 7.80 2.64 -19.47
N SER A 38 7.95 1.82 -18.43
CA SER A 38 7.91 2.19 -17.01
C SER A 38 6.59 2.73 -16.42
N LYS A 39 5.46 2.03 -16.61
CA LYS A 39 4.34 2.15 -15.66
C LYS A 39 4.74 1.50 -14.33
N LEU A 40 5.40 2.26 -13.45
CA LEU A 40 5.50 1.90 -12.03
C LEU A 40 4.09 1.55 -11.54
N PRO A 41 3.90 0.47 -10.78
CA PRO A 41 2.57 0.05 -10.39
C PRO A 41 1.86 1.19 -9.65
N LEU A 42 0.73 1.63 -10.19
CA LEU A 42 -0.07 2.77 -9.71
C LEU A 42 -0.35 2.72 -8.19
N SER A 43 -0.32 1.51 -7.62
CA SER A 43 -0.44 1.22 -6.18
C SER A 43 0.58 1.96 -5.28
N THR A 44 1.75 2.31 -5.82
CA THR A 44 2.83 3.01 -5.08
C THR A 44 2.63 4.53 -5.09
N ILE A 45 1.82 5.04 -6.02
CA ILE A 45 1.54 6.47 -6.19
C ILE A 45 0.42 6.92 -5.26
N GLU A 46 -0.53 6.03 -4.97
CA GLU A 46 -1.67 6.35 -4.10
C GLU A 46 -1.22 6.82 -2.70
N PRO A 47 -1.88 7.86 -2.15
CA PRO A 47 -1.54 8.37 -0.85
C PRO A 47 -1.97 7.40 0.27
N CYS A 48 -1.46 7.68 1.46
CA CYS A 48 -1.84 7.03 2.72
C CYS A 48 -3.36 7.02 2.90
N VAL A 49 -3.97 5.84 3.01
CA VAL A 49 -5.44 5.68 3.09
C VAL A 49 -6.08 6.36 4.30
N ILE A 50 -5.30 6.66 5.36
CA ILE A 50 -5.78 7.32 6.57
C ILE A 50 -5.90 8.84 6.41
N CYS A 51 -4.97 9.47 5.68
CA CYS A 51 -4.87 10.94 5.63
C CYS A 51 -4.91 11.52 4.22
N GLN A 52 -4.91 10.66 3.20
CA GLN A 52 -5.03 10.99 1.78
C GLN A 52 -4.09 12.12 1.30
N SER A 53 -2.92 12.28 1.95
CA SER A 53 -2.04 13.45 1.73
C SER A 53 -0.55 13.15 1.68
N ARG A 54 -0.10 12.00 2.19
CA ARG A 54 1.32 11.64 2.27
C ARG A 54 1.54 10.27 1.63
N PRO A 55 2.73 9.97 1.09
CA PRO A 55 3.00 8.67 0.48
C PRO A 55 2.88 7.51 1.48
N LYS A 56 2.61 6.31 0.96
CA LYS A 56 2.61 5.06 1.73
C LYS A 56 4.06 4.66 2.06
N ASN A 57 4.64 5.26 3.10
CA ASN A 57 6.01 4.99 3.55
C ASN A 57 6.10 4.47 5.00
N GLY A 58 4.97 4.18 5.64
CA GLY A 58 4.89 3.62 6.98
C GLY A 58 4.43 2.18 6.95
N CYS A 59 5.38 1.23 6.95
CA CYS A 59 5.04 -0.19 7.01
C CYS A 59 4.65 -0.59 8.43
N ILE A 60 3.49 -1.23 8.58
CA ILE A 60 2.97 -1.74 9.84
C ILE A 60 3.39 -3.20 9.99
N LEU A 61 4.33 -3.49 10.89
CA LEU A 61 4.87 -4.85 11.04
C LEU A 61 4.13 -5.68 12.10
N HIS A 62 3.79 -6.93 11.77
CA HIS A 62 3.22 -7.94 12.68
C HIS A 62 3.69 -9.36 12.29
N GLY A 63 4.35 -10.07 13.21
CA GLY A 63 4.95 -11.37 12.92
C GLY A 63 6.06 -11.26 11.86
N ARG A 64 5.94 -12.03 10.76
CA ARG A 64 6.87 -12.02 9.62
C ARG A 64 6.36 -11.22 8.41
N THR A 65 5.23 -10.53 8.57
CA THR A 65 4.45 -9.92 7.47
C THR A 65 3.93 -8.55 7.83
N GLY A 66 3.87 -7.61 6.89
CA GLY A 66 3.44 -6.25 7.22
C GLY A 66 2.72 -5.57 6.10
N HIS A 67 1.87 -4.63 6.47
CA HIS A 67 0.99 -3.93 5.55
C HIS A 67 1.51 -2.52 5.29
N LEU A 68 1.70 -2.19 4.02
CA LEU A 68 2.09 -0.87 3.56
C LEU A 68 0.88 -0.15 2.95
N MET A 69 0.14 0.55 3.80
CA MET A 69 -1.05 1.32 3.40
C MET A 69 -1.09 2.74 3.97
N ALA A 70 -0.21 3.06 4.92
CA ALA A 70 -0.16 4.37 5.58
C ALA A 70 1.18 5.06 5.35
N CYS A 71 1.17 6.38 5.54
CA CYS A 71 2.37 7.13 5.81
C CYS A 71 2.89 6.83 7.22
N PHE A 72 4.19 7.05 7.43
CA PHE A 72 4.86 6.80 8.69
C PHE A 72 4.22 7.53 9.87
N THR A 73 3.79 8.78 9.68
CA THR A 73 3.11 9.56 10.73
C THR A 73 1.80 8.94 11.18
N CYS A 74 0.96 8.46 10.24
CA CYS A 74 -0.31 7.83 10.58
C CYS A 74 -0.09 6.46 11.23
N ALA A 75 0.84 5.66 10.70
CA ALA A 75 1.21 4.37 11.26
C ALA A 75 1.75 4.49 12.71
N LYS A 76 2.61 5.49 12.98
CA LYS A 76 3.06 5.78 14.36
C LYS A 76 1.91 6.17 15.30
N LYS A 77 0.92 6.93 14.83
CA LYS A 77 -0.26 7.28 15.63
C LYS A 77 -1.08 6.03 16.00
N LEU A 78 -1.23 5.06 15.09
CA LEU A 78 -1.89 3.79 15.37
C LEU A 78 -1.16 3.02 16.48
N LYS A 79 0.17 2.82 16.33
CA LYS A 79 0.99 2.12 17.33
C LYS A 79 0.96 2.83 18.69
N LYS A 80 1.09 4.16 18.73
CA LYS A 80 1.04 4.95 19.99
C LYS A 80 -0.30 4.82 20.71
N ARG A 81 -1.40 4.70 19.97
CA ARG A 81 -2.76 4.52 20.52
C ARG A 81 -3.11 3.05 20.78
N ASN A 82 -2.15 2.15 20.66
CA ASN A 82 -2.32 0.70 20.78
C ASN A 82 -3.48 0.15 19.92
N LYS A 83 -3.67 0.71 18.72
CA LYS A 83 -4.67 0.23 17.76
C LYS A 83 -4.07 -0.92 16.92
N PRO A 84 -4.87 -1.93 16.54
CA PRO A 84 -4.41 -3.03 15.72
C PRO A 84 -4.13 -2.58 14.27
N CYS A 85 -3.48 -3.44 13.48
CA CYS A 85 -3.32 -3.23 12.05
C CYS A 85 -4.69 -3.02 11.37
N PRO A 86 -4.91 -1.95 10.56
CA PRO A 86 -6.20 -1.70 9.93
C PRO A 86 -6.66 -2.79 8.95
N VAL A 87 -5.72 -3.54 8.38
CA VAL A 87 -5.99 -4.57 7.36
C VAL A 87 -6.36 -5.90 8.02
N CYS A 88 -5.46 -6.46 8.83
CA CYS A 88 -5.61 -7.82 9.37
C CYS A 88 -5.97 -7.88 10.86
N ARG A 89 -6.12 -6.72 11.52
CA ARG A 89 -6.41 -6.59 12.96
C ARG A 89 -5.38 -7.21 13.91
N GLN A 90 -4.22 -7.66 13.42
CA GLN A 90 -3.15 -8.15 14.29
C GLN A 90 -2.50 -7.03 15.13
N PRO A 91 -1.95 -7.34 16.32
CA PRO A 91 -1.22 -6.38 17.13
C PRO A 91 0.00 -5.84 16.38
N ILE A 92 0.14 -4.52 16.32
CA ILE A 92 1.29 -3.88 15.66
C ILE A 92 2.52 -4.10 16.54
N GLN A 93 3.55 -4.78 16.03
CA GLN A 93 4.82 -4.95 16.74
C GLN A 93 5.70 -3.71 16.62
N MET A 94 5.92 -3.23 15.40
CA MET A 94 6.67 -2.00 15.13
C MET A 94 6.25 -1.33 13.81
N ILE A 95 6.71 -0.09 13.60
CA ILE A 95 6.50 0.68 12.38
C ILE A 95 7.85 0.97 11.75
N VAL A 96 8.01 0.68 10.47
CA VAL A 96 9.25 0.95 9.71
C VAL A 96 9.00 2.04 8.68
N LEU A 97 9.89 3.03 8.64
CA LEU A 97 9.94 4.02 7.56
C LEU A 97 10.57 3.36 6.34
N THR A 98 9.81 3.27 5.25
CA THR A 98 10.18 2.54 4.02
C THR A 98 10.50 3.53 2.91
N TYR A 99 11.60 3.30 2.20
CA TYR A 99 12.03 4.06 1.02
C TYR A 99 12.02 3.14 -0.20
N PHE A 100 11.61 3.67 -1.36
CA PHE A 100 11.63 2.96 -2.65
C PHE A 100 12.71 3.59 -3.52
N SER A 101 13.56 2.76 -4.14
CA SER A 101 14.60 3.15 -5.10
C SER A 101 14.12 2.96 -6.53
#